data_AF-A0A1A8ZAK9-F1
#
_entry.id   AF-A0A1A8ZAK9-F1
#
_cell.length_a   1.000
_cell.length_b   1.000
_cell.length_c   1.000
_cell.angle_alpha   90.00
_cell.angle_beta   90.00
_cell.angle_gamma   90.00
#
_symmetry.space_group_name_H-M   'P 1'
#
loop_
_entity.id
_entity.type
_entity.pdbx_description
1 polymer ?
#
loop_
_entity_poly.entity_id
_entity_poly.type
_entity_poly.pdbx_seq_one_letter_code
_entity_poly.pdbx_strand_id
1 'polypeptide(L)'
;MTGPDDAEVAYLRQVTALARDLVAADDPYEPALEISGVSAQASLEVEPAGYVWLIWGDLTDRMELRPDEDEQSAAEMLRAARAWLALDLTDRAAVAGYLEHWVHDVCGYARRTGSDAG
;
A
#
# COMPACT_ATOMS: atom_id res chain seq x y z
N MET A 1 -22.39 11.67 8.19
CA MET A 1 -22.20 10.24 7.91
C MET A 1 -21.92 10.15 6.42
N THR A 2 -20.65 10.18 6.06
CA THR A 2 -20.18 9.99 4.68
C THR A 2 -20.45 8.55 4.27
N GLY A 3 -20.87 8.31 3.03
CA GLY A 3 -21.11 6.94 2.55
C GLY A 3 -19.82 6.13 2.47
N PRO A 4 -19.88 4.80 2.37
CA PRO A 4 -18.69 3.95 2.19
C PRO A 4 -17.84 4.39 1.00
N ASP A 5 -18.47 4.80 -0.10
CA ASP A 5 -17.78 5.34 -1.29
C ASP A 5 -17.05 6.66 -0.98
N ASP A 6 -17.60 7.52 -0.12
CA ASP A 6 -16.95 8.78 0.27
C ASP A 6 -15.73 8.53 1.16
N ALA A 7 -15.80 7.53 2.04
CA ALA A 7 -14.70 7.12 2.90
C ALA A 7 -13.54 6.53 2.08
N GLU A 8 -13.85 5.66 1.11
CA GLU A 8 -12.86 5.13 0.18
C GLU A 8 -12.19 6.23 -0.64
N VAL A 9 -12.96 7.16 -1.21
CA VAL A 9 -12.40 8.29 -1.98
C VAL A 9 -11.52 9.19 -1.12
N ALA A 10 -11.91 9.46 0.13
CA ALA A 10 -11.09 10.24 1.06
C ALA A 10 -9.78 9.51 1.40
N TYR A 11 -9.86 8.22 1.67
CA TYR A 11 -8.71 7.37 1.96
C TYR A 11 -7.73 7.30 0.78
N LEU A 12 -8.20 7.01 -0.43
CA LEU A 12 -7.36 6.93 -1.63
C LEU A 12 -6.65 8.27 -1.89
N ARG A 13 -7.32 9.41 -1.65
CA ARG A 13 -6.70 10.74 -1.74
C ARG A 13 -5.61 10.94 -0.69
N GLN A 14 -5.83 10.48 0.55
CA GLN A 14 -4.84 10.56 1.61
C GLN A 14 -3.59 9.74 1.29
N VAL A 15 -3.74 8.47 0.91
CA VAL A 15 -2.61 7.61 0.47
C VAL A 15 -1.86 8.23 -0.70
N THR A 16 -2.59 8.83 -1.65
CA THR A 16 -1.99 9.50 -2.81
C THR A 16 -1.18 10.73 -2.42
N ALA A 17 -1.61 11.50 -1.42
CA ALA A 17 -0.83 12.62 -0.90
C ALA A 17 0.48 12.12 -0.28
N LEU A 18 0.39 11.12 0.60
CA LEU A 18 1.56 10.53 1.25
C LEU A 18 2.53 9.88 0.25
N ALA A 19 2.02 9.23 -0.79
CA ALA A 19 2.87 8.65 -1.84
C ALA A 19 3.64 9.73 -2.64
N ARG A 20 3.07 10.94 -2.80
CA ARG A 20 3.80 12.08 -3.38
C ARG A 20 4.88 12.58 -2.45
N ASP A 21 4.57 12.70 -1.17
CA ASP A 21 5.52 13.13 -0.15
C ASP A 21 6.70 12.14 -0.06
N LEU A 22 6.41 10.83 -0.12
CA LEU A 22 7.41 9.77 -0.18
C LEU A 22 8.34 9.92 -1.39
N VAL A 23 7.81 10.14 -2.60
CA VAL A 23 8.64 10.30 -3.81
C VAL A 23 9.49 11.57 -3.76
N ALA A 24 9.07 12.58 -3.00
CA ALA A 24 9.78 13.84 -2.83
C ALA A 24 10.77 13.85 -1.65
N ALA A 25 10.68 12.87 -0.75
CA ALA A 25 11.51 12.80 0.44
C ALA A 25 12.93 12.28 0.12
N ASP A 26 13.92 12.79 0.86
CA ASP A 26 15.29 12.27 0.82
C ASP A 26 15.36 10.86 1.45
N ASP A 27 14.52 10.60 2.45
CA ASP A 27 14.33 9.31 3.10
C ASP A 27 12.86 8.86 2.94
N PRO A 28 12.59 7.76 2.21
CA PRO A 28 11.23 7.29 1.98
C PRO A 28 10.60 6.57 3.18
N TYR A 29 11.35 6.25 4.23
CA TYR A 29 10.88 5.42 5.35
C TYR A 29 9.77 6.10 6.16
N GLU A 30 9.94 7.36 6.58
CA GLU A 30 8.95 8.06 7.41
C GLU A 30 7.57 8.18 6.71
N PRO A 31 7.49 8.64 5.44
CA PRO A 31 6.23 8.61 4.70
C PRO A 31 5.67 7.20 4.49
N ALA A 32 6.51 6.19 4.28
CA ALA A 32 6.08 4.79 4.14
C ALA A 32 5.42 4.27 5.43
N LEU A 33 6.01 4.60 6.58
CA LEU A 33 5.46 4.26 7.90
C LEU A 33 4.12 4.96 8.14
N GLU A 34 3.98 6.22 7.73
CA GLU A 34 2.71 6.94 7.80
C GLU A 34 1.64 6.28 6.92
N ILE A 35 1.97 5.88 5.68
CA ILE A 35 1.04 5.15 4.81
C ILE A 35 0.59 3.84 5.47
N SER A 36 1.53 3.08 6.06
CA SER A 36 1.21 1.85 6.79
C SER A 36 0.25 2.13 7.96
N GLY A 37 0.55 3.15 8.77
CA GLY A 37 -0.24 3.53 9.94
C GLY A 37 -1.68 3.96 9.62
N VAL A 38 -1.87 4.86 8.65
CA VAL A 38 -3.22 5.31 8.25
C VAL A 38 -4.03 4.17 7.62
N SER A 39 -3.36 3.26 6.91
CA SER A 39 -4.00 2.11 6.26
C SER A 39 -4.40 1.04 7.28
N ALA A 40 -3.56 0.79 8.30
CA ALA A 40 -3.91 -0.09 9.41
C ALA A 40 -5.21 0.37 10.10
N GLN A 41 -5.33 1.67 10.37
CA GLN A 41 -6.52 2.27 10.97
C GLN A 41 -7.76 2.13 10.07
N ALA A 42 -7.62 2.40 8.77
CA ALA A 42 -8.72 2.36 7.82
C ALA A 42 -9.13 0.94 7.37
N SER A 43 -8.30 -0.07 7.59
CA SER A 43 -8.47 -1.45 7.07
C SER A 43 -9.77 -2.14 7.49
N LEU A 44 -10.39 -1.72 8.60
CA LEU A 44 -11.67 -2.25 9.07
C LEU A 44 -12.88 -1.67 8.35
N GLU A 45 -12.71 -0.54 7.65
CA GLU A 45 -13.81 0.26 7.08
C GLU A 45 -13.69 0.42 5.56
N VAL A 46 -12.46 0.40 5.03
CA VAL A 46 -12.15 0.64 3.62
C VAL A 46 -11.37 -0.55 3.07
N GLU A 47 -11.93 -1.25 2.09
CA GLU A 47 -11.38 -2.52 1.58
C GLU A 47 -9.94 -2.38 1.03
N PRO A 48 -9.61 -1.36 0.20
CA PRO A 48 -8.24 -1.13 -0.25
C PRO A 48 -7.23 -0.97 0.89
N ALA A 49 -7.66 -0.45 2.05
CA ALA A 49 -6.76 -0.13 3.14
C ALA A 49 -6.12 -1.36 3.77
N GLY A 50 -6.80 -2.52 3.74
CA GLY A 50 -6.20 -3.79 4.17
C GLY A 50 -5.00 -4.19 3.31
N TYR A 51 -5.10 -4.07 1.99
CA TYR A 51 -4.01 -4.40 1.07
C TYR A 51 -2.86 -3.40 1.19
N VAL A 52 -3.18 -2.10 1.23
CA VAL A 52 -2.17 -1.05 1.38
C VAL A 52 -1.41 -1.24 2.71
N TRP A 53 -2.10 -1.54 3.80
CA TRP A 53 -1.44 -1.86 5.08
C TRP A 53 -0.46 -3.03 4.96
N LEU A 54 -0.85 -4.13 4.31
CA LEU A 54 0.03 -5.28 4.10
C LEU A 54 1.27 -4.93 3.27
N ILE A 55 1.09 -4.17 2.17
CA ILE A 55 2.19 -3.76 1.30
C ILE A 55 3.19 -2.91 2.08
N TRP A 56 2.71 -1.84 2.70
CA TRP A 56 3.58 -0.87 3.34
C TRP A 56 4.19 -1.40 4.64
N GLY A 57 3.48 -2.26 5.38
CA GLY A 57 4.05 -2.98 6.52
C GLY A 57 5.21 -3.89 6.12
N ASP A 58 5.05 -4.70 5.06
CA ASP A 58 6.14 -5.55 4.56
C ASP A 58 7.34 -4.72 4.05
N LEU A 59 7.08 -3.61 3.35
CA LEU A 59 8.16 -2.74 2.86
C LEU A 59 8.93 -2.07 4.00
N THR A 60 8.26 -1.57 5.04
CA THR A 60 8.93 -0.99 6.22
C THR A 60 9.67 -2.06 7.02
N ASP A 61 9.08 -3.23 7.22
CA ASP A 61 9.71 -4.35 7.93
C ASP A 61 11.00 -4.80 7.24
N ARG A 62 11.04 -4.83 5.91
CA ARG A 62 12.26 -5.18 5.15
C ARG A 62 13.41 -4.22 5.46
N MET A 63 13.13 -2.92 5.53
CA MET A 63 14.14 -1.91 5.86
C MET A 63 14.60 -2.04 7.32
N GLU A 64 13.67 -2.26 8.26
CA GLU A 64 14.02 -2.43 9.69
C GLU A 64 14.80 -3.71 9.98
N LEU A 65 14.44 -4.82 9.32
CA LEU A 65 14.97 -6.14 9.60
C LEU A 65 16.21 -6.49 8.75
N ARG A 66 16.47 -5.73 7.68
CA ARG A 66 17.58 -5.98 6.74
C ARG A 66 18.32 -4.68 6.41
N PRO A 67 19.05 -4.10 7.38
CA PRO A 67 19.75 -2.83 7.19
C PRO A 67 20.82 -2.89 6.08
N ASP A 68 21.38 -4.07 5.80
CA ASP A 68 22.33 -4.26 4.69
C ASP A 68 21.66 -4.15 3.30
N GLU A 69 20.33 -4.16 3.23
CA GLU A 69 19.51 -4.03 2.02
C GLU A 69 18.75 -2.69 1.96
N ASP A 70 19.13 -1.68 2.77
CA ASP A 70 18.39 -0.40 2.90
C ASP A 70 18.19 0.32 1.57
N GLU A 71 19.23 0.44 0.74
CA GLU A 71 19.11 1.08 -0.59
C GLU A 71 18.12 0.34 -1.49
N GLN A 72 18.08 -0.98 -1.41
CA GLN A 72 17.15 -1.81 -2.18
C GLN A 72 15.72 -1.68 -1.64
N SER A 73 15.55 -1.67 -0.33
CA SER A 73 14.25 -1.48 0.33
C SER A 73 13.66 -0.10 0.02
N ALA A 74 14.48 0.95 0.10
CA ALA A 74 14.10 2.30 -0.30
C ALA A 74 13.72 2.39 -1.78
N ALA A 75 14.45 1.71 -2.66
CA ALA A 75 14.12 1.66 -4.09
C ALA A 75 12.78 0.96 -4.35
N GLU A 76 12.45 -0.12 -3.63
CA GLU A 76 11.15 -0.78 -3.73
C GLU A 76 10.00 0.09 -3.20
N MET A 77 10.18 0.84 -2.11
CA MET A 77 9.21 1.83 -1.63
C MET A 77 8.92 2.90 -2.68
N LEU A 78 9.96 3.43 -3.32
CA LEU A 78 9.83 4.40 -4.41
C LEU A 78 9.14 3.77 -5.63
N ARG A 79 9.41 2.50 -5.93
CA ARG A 79 8.75 1.76 -7.02
C ARG A 79 7.25 1.61 -6.75
N ALA A 80 6.87 1.22 -5.53
CA ALA A 80 5.48 1.10 -5.10
C ALA A 80 4.76 2.44 -5.21
N ALA A 81 5.31 3.50 -4.62
CA ALA A 81 4.71 4.84 -4.65
C ALA A 81 4.54 5.36 -6.08
N ARG A 82 5.55 5.23 -6.94
CA ARG A 82 5.45 5.69 -8.35
C ARG A 82 4.41 4.90 -9.14
N ALA A 83 4.34 3.60 -8.92
CA ALA A 83 3.32 2.76 -9.55
C ALA A 83 1.91 3.15 -9.08
N TRP A 84 1.71 3.42 -7.79
CA TRP A 84 0.46 3.96 -7.25
C TRP A 84 0.07 5.29 -7.91
N LEU A 85 1.01 6.24 -7.99
CA LEU A 85 0.77 7.56 -8.56
C LEU A 85 0.48 7.55 -10.07
N ALA A 86 0.79 6.45 -10.77
CA ALA A 86 0.48 6.27 -12.18
C ALA A 86 -0.94 5.71 -12.43
N LEU A 87 -1.65 5.30 -11.37
CA LEU A 87 -3.00 4.73 -11.49
C LEU A 87 -4.05 5.81 -11.79
N ASP A 88 -5.06 5.44 -12.57
CA ASP A 88 -6.35 6.11 -12.53
C ASP A 88 -7.14 5.58 -11.33
N LEU A 89 -7.17 6.35 -10.25
CA LEU A 89 -7.87 5.97 -9.01
C LEU A 89 -9.40 5.89 -9.15
N THR A 90 -9.96 6.36 -10.27
CA THR A 90 -11.38 6.17 -10.58
C THR A 90 -11.66 4.82 -11.24
N ASP A 91 -10.62 4.18 -11.79
CA ASP A 91 -10.68 2.82 -12.30
C ASP A 91 -10.41 1.82 -11.17
N ARG A 92 -11.51 1.30 -10.60
CA ARG A 92 -11.46 0.28 -9.54
C ARG A 92 -10.71 -0.98 -9.96
N ALA A 93 -10.73 -1.36 -11.24
CA ALA A 93 -10.00 -2.53 -11.71
C ALA A 93 -8.49 -2.28 -11.74
N ALA A 94 -8.06 -1.07 -12.10
CA ALA A 94 -6.66 -0.68 -12.03
C ALA A 94 -6.13 -0.66 -10.59
N VAL A 95 -6.91 -0.13 -9.65
CA VAL A 95 -6.57 -0.13 -8.22
C VAL A 95 -6.47 -1.56 -7.69
N ALA A 96 -7.49 -2.39 -7.93
CA ALA A 96 -7.47 -3.79 -7.49
C ALA A 96 -6.28 -4.57 -8.08
N GLY A 97 -5.98 -4.40 -9.38
CA GLY A 97 -4.86 -5.06 -10.04
C GLY A 97 -3.50 -4.65 -9.46
N TYR A 98 -3.32 -3.38 -9.11
CA TYR A 98 -2.12 -2.93 -8.40
C TYR A 98 -1.99 -3.62 -7.04
N LEU A 99 -3.07 -3.62 -6.25
CA LEU A 99 -3.05 -4.16 -4.89
C LEU A 99 -2.80 -5.67 -4.88
N GLU A 100 -3.47 -6.43 -5.74
CA GLU A 100 -3.27 -7.87 -5.88
C GLU A 100 -1.84 -8.21 -6.31
N HIS A 101 -1.29 -7.48 -7.30
CA HIS A 101 0.07 -7.70 -7.76
C HIS A 101 1.10 -7.48 -6.64
N TRP A 102 0.99 -6.35 -5.92
CA TRP A 102 1.94 -6.05 -4.86
C TRP A 102 1.82 -7.01 -3.68
N VAL A 103 0.61 -7.28 -3.18
CA VAL A 103 0.42 -8.19 -2.05
C VAL A 103 0.88 -9.61 -2.38
N HIS A 104 0.52 -10.14 -3.55
CA HIS A 104 0.75 -11.55 -3.83
C HIS A 104 2.06 -11.84 -4.56
N ASP A 105 2.42 -11.01 -5.53
CA ASP A 105 3.55 -11.31 -6.41
C ASP A 105 4.85 -10.64 -5.92
N VAL A 106 4.76 -9.49 -5.23
CA VAL A 106 5.93 -8.76 -4.72
C VAL A 106 6.18 -9.00 -3.23
N CYS A 107 5.14 -8.90 -2.41
CA CYS A 107 5.21 -9.18 -0.97
C CYS A 107 5.12 -10.68 -0.67
N GLY A 108 4.58 -11.48 -1.59
CA GLY A 108 4.54 -12.94 -1.46
C GLY A 108 3.46 -13.45 -0.49
N TYR A 109 2.49 -12.61 -0.09
CA TYR A 109 1.38 -13.06 0.74
C TYR A 109 0.54 -14.09 -0.03
N ALA A 110 0.16 -15.17 0.64
CA ALA A 110 -0.66 -16.20 0.03
C ALA A 110 -1.99 -15.60 -0.49
N ARG A 111 -2.33 -15.92 -1.75
CA ARG A 111 -3.71 -15.72 -2.22
C ARG A 111 -4.60 -16.56 -1.33
N ARG A 112 -5.72 -16.01 -0.88
CA ARG A 112 -6.72 -16.79 -0.17
C ARG A 112 -7.29 -17.81 -1.16
N THR A 113 -6.68 -18.99 -1.24
CA THR A 113 -7.26 -20.12 -1.96
C THR A 113 -8.59 -20.37 -1.29
N GLY A 114 -9.69 -20.13 -2.01
CA GLY A 114 -11.03 -20.36 -1.51
C GLY A 114 -11.06 -21.72 -0.83
N SER A 115 -11.66 -21.73 0.36
CA SER A 115 -11.85 -22.91 1.20
C SER A 115 -11.99 -24.17 0.35
N ASP A 116 -11.16 -25.17 0.66
CA ASP A 116 -11.51 -26.56 0.37
C ASP A 116 -12.98 -26.74 0.74
N ALA A 117 -13.78 -27.06 -0.27
CA ALA A 117 -15.15 -27.48 -0.08
C ALA A 117 -15.11 -28.75 0.79
N GLY A 118 -15.60 -28.63 2.02
CA GLY A 118 -15.82 -29.72 2.97
C GLY A 118 -17.13 -29.51 3.70
#